data_AF-A0A0S7B662-F1
#
_entry.id   AF-A0A0S7B662-F1
#
_cell.length_a   1.000
_cell.length_b   1.000
_cell.length_c   1.000
_cell.angle_alpha   90.00
_cell.angle_beta   90.00
_cell.angle_gamma   90.00
#
_symmetry.space_group_name_H-M   'P 1'
#
loop_
_entity.id
_entity.type
_entity.pdbx_description
1 polymer ?
#
loop_
_entity_poly.entity_id
_entity_poly.type
_entity_poly.pdbx_seq_one_letter_code
_entity_poly.pdbx_strand_id
1 'polypeptide(L)'
;MNDPIRNNLARPQRYWYVDGLAEMAGGGVILLLGLTYAIGGLLPKGPWRGLVIGIGQPVIILCSAWAVRRVVSTLKERVTYPRTGYVQYRHPRGSNRWSRVLLIGFLAMAISIAVTLLGRGLPEQVWPAFTGLMLGLAIAYLGARIGLKRFFAVGFFSMLLGAVVCWLNPPYPWPYSLLFGLEGLAWIVCGALVLRHYLLSTRPLDAGNSDE
;
A
#
# COMPACT_ATOMS: atom_id res chain seq x y z
N MET A 1 -16.92 3.46 24.99
CA MET A 1 -17.16 2.00 25.03
C MET A 1 -16.87 1.43 23.65
N ASN A 2 -15.87 0.55 23.52
CA ASN A 2 -15.53 -0.08 22.24
C ASN A 2 -16.57 -1.15 21.91
N ASP A 3 -17.32 -0.94 20.84
CA ASP A 3 -18.33 -1.88 20.35
C ASP A 3 -17.68 -3.26 20.07
N PRO A 4 -18.05 -4.32 20.79
CA PRO A 4 -17.44 -5.64 20.68
C PRO A 4 -17.59 -6.23 19.26
N ILE A 5 -18.62 -5.83 18.51
CA ILE A 5 -18.85 -6.28 17.13
C ILE A 5 -17.77 -5.71 16.19
N ARG A 6 -17.44 -4.42 16.33
CA ARG A 6 -16.36 -3.78 15.54
C ARG A 6 -14.99 -4.39 15.83
N ASN A 7 -14.71 -4.73 17.09
CA ASN A 7 -13.46 -5.38 17.47
C ASN A 7 -13.32 -6.79 16.88
N ASN A 8 -14.42 -7.55 16.79
CA ASN A 8 -14.41 -8.88 16.18
C ASN A 8 -14.29 -8.83 14.64
N LEU A 9 -14.83 -7.80 13.98
CA LEU A 9 -14.68 -7.61 12.53
C LEU A 9 -13.30 -7.11 12.09
N ALA A 10 -12.55 -6.43 12.98
CA ALA A 10 -11.19 -5.96 12.70
C ALA A 10 -10.12 -7.06 12.87
N ARG A 11 -10.40 -8.12 13.64
CA ARG A 11 -9.47 -9.24 13.89
C ARG A 11 -8.98 -9.94 12.59
N PRO A 12 -9.84 -10.30 11.63
CA PRO A 12 -9.41 -10.92 10.38
C PRO A 12 -8.50 -10.01 9.54
N GLN A 13 -8.78 -8.70 9.53
CA GLN A 13 -7.95 -7.73 8.82
C GLN A 13 -6.59 -7.56 9.49
N ARG A 14 -6.55 -7.47 10.83
CA ARG A 14 -5.28 -7.45 11.59
C ARG A 14 -4.43 -8.67 11.29
N TYR A 15 -5.02 -9.86 11.30
CA TYR A 15 -4.32 -11.12 11.06
C TYR A 15 -3.56 -11.14 9.73
N TRP A 16 -4.12 -10.51 8.69
CA TRP A 16 -3.46 -10.41 7.40
C TRP A 16 -2.12 -9.64 7.43
N TYR A 17 -1.98 -8.72 8.38
CA TYR A 17 -0.79 -7.88 8.56
C TYR A 17 0.11 -8.35 9.72
N VAL A 18 -0.25 -9.39 10.47
CA VAL A 18 0.52 -9.83 11.65
C VAL A 18 1.97 -10.17 11.30
N ASP A 19 2.19 -10.78 10.14
CA ASP A 19 3.49 -11.27 9.67
C ASP A 19 4.28 -10.26 8.81
N GLY A 20 3.71 -9.08 8.49
CA GLY A 20 4.40 -8.05 7.70
C GLY A 20 4.53 -8.35 6.19
N LEU A 21 4.20 -9.56 5.73
CA LEU A 21 4.30 -9.95 4.31
C LEU A 21 3.40 -9.10 3.40
N ALA A 22 2.21 -8.76 3.88
CA ALA A 22 1.29 -7.89 3.16
C ALA A 22 1.84 -6.46 2.99
N GLU A 23 2.60 -5.97 3.97
CA GLU A 23 3.24 -4.64 3.94
C GLU A 23 4.40 -4.65 2.96
N MET A 24 5.23 -5.69 2.98
CA MET A 24 6.31 -5.84 2.01
C MET A 24 5.78 -5.92 0.58
N ALA A 25 4.70 -6.67 0.35
CA ALA A 25 4.11 -6.77 -0.97
C ALA A 25 3.50 -5.43 -1.43
N GLY A 26 2.76 -4.74 -0.56
CA GLY A 26 2.23 -3.39 -0.85
C GLY A 26 3.34 -2.37 -1.13
N GLY A 27 4.38 -2.36 -0.29
CA GLY A 27 5.58 -1.54 -0.48
C GLY A 27 6.31 -1.85 -1.80
N GLY A 28 6.37 -3.12 -2.19
CA GLY A 28 6.90 -3.55 -3.49
C GLY A 28 6.14 -2.94 -4.67
N VAL A 29 4.81 -2.89 -4.61
CA VAL A 29 4.00 -2.23 -5.66
C VAL A 29 4.29 -0.74 -5.71
N ILE A 30 4.32 -0.07 -4.56
CA ILE A 30 4.60 1.37 -4.46
C ILE A 30 6.02 1.67 -4.98
N LEU A 31 7.00 0.83 -4.64
CA LEU A 31 8.37 0.94 -5.14
C LEU A 31 8.43 0.79 -6.66
N LEU A 32 7.71 -0.19 -7.24
CA LEU A 32 7.62 -0.36 -8.69
C LEU A 32 7.03 0.88 -9.37
N LEU A 33 6.05 1.54 -8.76
CA LEU A 33 5.53 2.82 -9.25
C LEU A 33 6.63 3.89 -9.23
N GLY A 34 7.37 4.03 -8.13
CA GLY A 34 8.52 4.95 -8.06
C GLY A 34 9.60 4.67 -9.12
N LEU A 35 9.84 3.39 -9.43
CA LEU A 35 10.77 2.97 -10.47
C LEU A 35 10.29 3.34 -11.87
N THR A 36 8.98 3.31 -12.16
CA THR A 36 8.50 3.80 -13.47
C THR A 36 8.76 5.28 -13.69
N TYR A 37 8.61 6.10 -12.64
CA TYR A 37 8.99 7.51 -12.70
C TYR A 37 10.52 7.68 -12.83
N ALA A 38 11.33 6.87 -12.14
CA ALA A 38 12.79 6.90 -12.27
C ALA A 38 13.22 6.59 -13.72
N ILE A 39 12.72 5.48 -14.28
CA ILE A 39 13.00 5.07 -15.66
C ILE A 39 12.51 6.14 -16.64
N GLY A 40 11.32 6.70 -16.43
CA GLY A 40 10.79 7.80 -17.22
C GLY A 40 11.63 9.09 -17.14
N GLY A 41 12.37 9.29 -16.04
CA GLY A 41 13.30 10.41 -15.87
C GLY A 41 14.63 10.21 -16.59
N LEU A 42 15.06 8.96 -16.77
CA LEU A 42 16.26 8.58 -17.53
C LEU A 42 16.01 8.59 -19.05
N LEU A 43 14.75 8.45 -19.47
CA LEU A 43 14.39 8.46 -20.88
C LEU A 43 14.32 9.90 -21.44
N PRO A 44 14.76 10.11 -22.70
CA PRO A 44 14.60 11.40 -23.37
C PRO A 44 13.11 11.78 -23.51
N LYS A 45 12.85 13.08 -23.62
CA LYS A 45 11.49 13.59 -23.86
C LYS A 45 10.99 13.04 -25.19
N GLY A 46 9.97 12.18 -25.15
CA GLY A 46 9.46 11.48 -26.32
C GLY A 46 8.32 10.52 -25.98
N PRO A 47 7.77 9.81 -26.98
CA PRO A 47 6.61 8.92 -26.81
C PRO A 47 6.89 7.78 -25.81
N TRP A 48 8.13 7.29 -25.76
CA TRP A 48 8.54 6.23 -24.82
C TRP A 48 8.40 6.63 -23.36
N ARG A 49 8.77 7.87 -23.00
CA ARG A 49 8.57 8.39 -21.64
C ARG A 49 7.08 8.46 -21.29
N GLY A 50 6.26 8.92 -22.24
CA GLY A 50 4.80 8.98 -22.08
C GLY A 50 4.18 7.60 -21.88
N LEU A 51 4.66 6.59 -22.62
CA LEU A 51 4.21 5.20 -22.50
C LEU A 51 4.58 4.62 -21.13
N VAL A 52 5.84 4.76 -20.70
CA VAL A 52 6.32 4.23 -19.41
C VAL A 52 5.59 4.86 -18.23
N ILE A 53 5.45 6.19 -18.20
CA ILE A 53 4.81 6.86 -17.07
C ILE A 53 3.28 6.75 -17.15
N GLY A 54 2.70 6.98 -18.33
CA GLY A 54 1.25 7.05 -18.50
C GLY A 54 0.57 5.68 -18.53
N ILE A 55 1.09 4.72 -19.31
CA ILE A 55 0.50 3.38 -19.44
C ILE A 55 1.11 2.41 -18.43
N GLY A 56 2.40 2.54 -18.13
CA GLY A 56 3.10 1.64 -17.20
C GLY A 56 2.48 1.60 -15.80
N GLN A 57 1.97 2.73 -15.29
CA GLN A 57 1.36 2.79 -13.96
C GLN A 57 0.06 1.96 -13.85
N PRO A 58 -0.97 2.18 -14.70
CA PRO A 58 -2.16 1.33 -14.73
C PRO A 58 -1.82 -0.16 -14.88
N VAL A 59 -0.87 -0.49 -15.76
CA VAL A 59 -0.44 -1.88 -15.98
C VAL A 59 0.14 -2.46 -14.69
N ILE A 60 1.04 -1.75 -14.01
CA ILE A 60 1.61 -2.20 -12.73
C ILE A 60 0.52 -2.37 -11.68
N ILE A 61 -0.41 -1.42 -11.54
CA ILE A 61 -1.49 -1.51 -10.54
C ILE A 61 -2.38 -2.74 -10.81
N LEU A 62 -2.76 -2.97 -12.07
CA LEU A 62 -3.60 -4.11 -12.45
C LEU A 62 -2.87 -5.45 -12.30
N CYS A 63 -1.64 -5.56 -12.81
CA CYS A 63 -0.84 -6.78 -12.71
C CYS A 63 -0.44 -7.09 -11.27
N SER A 64 -0.14 -6.07 -10.46
CA SER A 64 0.25 -6.25 -9.07
C SER A 64 -0.91 -6.72 -8.19
N ALA A 65 -2.16 -6.32 -8.46
CA ALA A 65 -3.30 -6.83 -7.71
C ALA A 65 -3.40 -8.36 -7.78
N TRP A 66 -3.13 -8.94 -8.96
CA TRP A 66 -3.04 -10.39 -9.13
C TRP A 66 -1.76 -10.97 -8.52
N ALA A 67 -0.61 -10.35 -8.79
CA ALA A 67 0.69 -10.85 -8.34
C ALA A 67 0.81 -10.84 -6.80
N VAL A 68 0.44 -9.76 -6.12
CA VAL A 68 0.45 -9.63 -4.65
C VAL A 68 -0.40 -10.73 -4.02
N ARG A 69 -1.60 -10.98 -4.55
CA ARG A 69 -2.47 -12.04 -4.03
C ARG A 69 -1.78 -13.40 -4.08
N ARG A 70 -1.13 -13.72 -5.20
CA ARG A 70 -0.46 -15.01 -5.42
C ARG A 70 0.84 -15.13 -4.61
N VAL A 71 1.67 -14.09 -4.63
CA VAL A 71 2.96 -14.05 -3.92
C VAL A 71 2.75 -14.13 -2.42
N VAL A 72 1.84 -13.31 -1.86
CA VAL A 72 1.55 -13.32 -0.42
C VAL A 72 0.94 -14.66 -0.01
N SER A 73 0.02 -15.25 -0.79
CA SER A 73 -0.55 -16.55 -0.43
C SER A 73 0.52 -17.65 -0.41
N THR A 74 1.37 -17.73 -1.44
CA THR A 74 2.43 -18.75 -1.52
C THR A 74 3.50 -18.56 -0.45
N LEU A 75 3.87 -17.32 -0.14
CA LEU A 75 4.80 -17.03 0.96
C LEU A 75 4.19 -17.42 2.31
N LYS A 76 2.92 -17.10 2.55
CA LYS A 76 2.23 -17.48 3.78
C LYS A 76 2.14 -19.00 3.91
N GLU A 77 1.85 -19.73 2.85
CA GLU A 77 1.82 -21.20 2.85
C GLU A 77 3.16 -21.83 3.26
N ARG A 78 4.28 -21.24 2.84
CA ARG A 78 5.62 -21.77 3.17
C ARG A 78 6.16 -21.29 4.51
N VAL A 79 5.87 -20.04 4.89
CA VAL A 79 6.55 -19.35 6.01
C VAL A 79 5.67 -19.24 7.24
N THR A 80 4.42 -18.80 7.07
CA THR A 80 3.54 -18.40 8.18
C THR A 80 2.57 -19.51 8.60
N TYR A 81 1.92 -20.18 7.64
CA TYR A 81 0.89 -21.19 7.91
C TYR A 81 1.36 -22.41 8.69
N PRO A 82 2.61 -22.91 8.53
CA PRO A 82 3.12 -23.98 9.40
C PRO A 82 3.19 -23.61 10.89
N ARG A 83 3.16 -22.31 11.24
CA ARG A 83 3.35 -21.83 12.63
C ARG A 83 2.05 -21.44 13.33
N THR A 84 1.00 -21.09 12.59
CA THR A 84 -0.26 -20.58 13.16
C THR A 84 -1.51 -21.32 12.73
N GLY A 85 -1.38 -22.31 11.84
CA GLY A 85 -2.51 -22.97 11.22
C GLY A 85 -3.23 -22.09 10.18
N TYR A 86 -3.94 -22.73 9.27
CA TYR A 86 -4.72 -22.07 8.21
C TYR A 86 -6.17 -21.87 8.66
N VAL A 87 -6.60 -20.62 8.83
CA VAL A 87 -8.02 -20.30 9.07
C VAL A 87 -8.64 -19.88 7.75
N GLN A 88 -9.38 -20.79 7.11
CA GLN A 88 -10.12 -20.49 5.89
C GLN A 88 -11.41 -19.74 6.23
N TYR A 89 -11.45 -18.44 5.96
CA TYR A 89 -12.66 -17.65 6.20
C TYR A 89 -13.69 -17.81 5.07
N ARG A 90 -14.96 -17.92 5.49
CA ARG A 90 -16.12 -17.94 4.60
C ARG A 90 -16.17 -16.63 3.82
N HIS A 91 -16.12 -16.72 2.49
CA HIS A 91 -16.25 -15.52 1.64
C HIS A 91 -17.66 -14.95 1.82
N PRO A 92 -17.82 -13.63 2.06
CA PRO A 92 -19.14 -13.03 2.11
C PRO A 92 -19.82 -13.23 0.75
N ARG A 93 -20.87 -14.08 0.72
CA ARG A 93 -21.75 -14.26 -0.43
C ARG A 93 -22.71 -13.07 -0.46
N GLY A 94 -22.68 -12.31 -1.55
CA GLY A 94 -23.60 -11.21 -1.80
C GLY A 94 -23.13 -9.88 -1.21
N SER A 95 -22.54 -9.06 -2.06
CA SER A 95 -22.54 -7.62 -1.85
C SER A 95 -22.86 -6.96 -3.17
N ASN A 96 -23.62 -5.87 -3.18
CA ASN A 96 -23.88 -5.07 -4.37
C ASN A 96 -22.56 -4.55 -4.98
N ARG A 97 -21.90 -5.40 -5.79
CA ARG A 97 -20.63 -5.11 -6.47
C ARG A 97 -20.79 -3.84 -7.31
N TRP A 98 -21.95 -3.70 -7.95
CA TRP A 98 -22.32 -2.52 -8.73
C TRP A 98 -22.41 -1.24 -7.90
N SER A 99 -23.04 -1.26 -6.72
CA SER A 99 -23.09 -0.07 -5.86
C SER A 99 -21.69 0.36 -5.41
N ARG A 100 -20.78 -0.58 -5.11
CA ARG A 100 -19.39 -0.26 -4.83
C ARG A 100 -18.63 0.27 -6.04
N VAL A 101 -18.82 -0.34 -7.22
CA VAL A 101 -18.19 0.11 -8.45
C VAL A 101 -18.65 1.53 -8.80
N LEU A 102 -19.95 1.82 -8.68
CA LEU A 102 -20.51 3.15 -8.88
C LEU A 102 -19.97 4.15 -7.85
N LEU A 103 -19.89 3.78 -6.57
CA LEU A 103 -19.31 4.63 -5.53
C LEU A 103 -17.84 4.94 -5.79
N ILE A 104 -17.04 3.93 -6.15
CA ILE A 104 -15.61 4.10 -6.48
C ILE A 104 -15.46 4.96 -7.74
N GLY A 105 -16.28 4.73 -8.77
CA GLY A 105 -16.28 5.51 -10.00
C GLY A 105 -16.65 6.98 -9.76
N PHE A 106 -17.70 7.24 -8.97
CA PHE A 106 -18.11 8.58 -8.59
C PHE A 106 -17.02 9.29 -7.77
N LEU A 107 -16.41 8.60 -6.80
CA LEU A 107 -15.32 9.15 -5.99
C LEU A 107 -14.10 9.49 -6.87
N ALA A 108 -13.72 8.60 -7.78
CA ALA A 108 -12.63 8.83 -8.72
C ALA A 108 -12.92 10.04 -9.62
N MET A 109 -14.15 10.16 -10.11
CA MET A 109 -14.59 11.32 -10.91
C MET A 109 -14.51 12.61 -10.11
N ALA A 110 -15.04 12.63 -8.88
CA ALA A 110 -15.01 13.80 -8.00
C ALA A 110 -13.57 14.24 -7.69
N ILE A 111 -12.68 13.29 -7.38
CA ILE A 111 -11.25 13.56 -7.18
C ILE A 111 -10.62 14.14 -8.44
N SER A 112 -10.90 13.57 -9.62
CA SER A 112 -10.37 14.06 -10.90
C SER A 112 -10.79 15.51 -11.18
N ILE A 113 -12.06 15.83 -10.96
CA ILE A 113 -12.59 17.19 -11.11
C ILE A 113 -11.90 18.14 -10.13
N ALA A 114 -11.81 17.75 -8.85
CA ALA A 114 -11.16 18.56 -7.83
C ALA A 114 -9.69 18.85 -8.17
N VAL A 115 -8.94 17.82 -8.59
CA VAL A 115 -7.54 17.95 -9.03
C VAL A 115 -7.43 18.89 -10.23
N THR A 116 -8.32 18.78 -11.21
CA THR A 116 -8.30 19.63 -12.41
C THR A 116 -8.61 21.09 -12.07
N LEU A 117 -9.55 21.34 -11.15
CA LEU A 117 -9.91 22.69 -10.72
C LEU A 117 -8.81 23.33 -9.87
N LEU A 118 -8.26 22.58 -8.91
CA LEU A 118 -7.16 23.04 -8.04
C LEU A 118 -5.86 23.24 -8.81
N GLY A 119 -5.62 22.44 -9.84
CA GLY A 119 -4.40 22.51 -10.65
C GLY A 119 -4.22 23.76 -11.48
N ARG A 120 -5.28 24.55 -11.68
CA ARG A 120 -5.17 25.85 -12.36
C ARG A 120 -4.63 26.97 -11.47
N GLY A 121 -4.67 26.80 -10.15
CA GLY A 121 -4.30 27.84 -9.18
C GLY A 121 -3.06 27.53 -8.32
N LEU A 122 -2.57 26.28 -8.32
CA LEU A 122 -1.45 25.87 -7.48
C LEU A 122 -0.16 25.67 -8.30
N PRO A 123 1.02 26.11 -7.78
CA PRO A 123 2.30 25.80 -8.38
C PRO A 123 2.51 24.28 -8.47
N GLU A 124 3.16 23.81 -9.54
CA GLU A 124 3.41 22.37 -9.75
C GLU A 124 4.17 21.71 -8.59
N GLN A 125 4.96 22.51 -7.88
CA GLN A 125 5.80 22.13 -6.75
C GLN A 125 5.00 21.68 -5.52
N VAL A 126 3.74 22.09 -5.41
CA VAL A 126 2.85 21.76 -4.27
C VAL A 126 2.25 20.36 -4.42
N TRP A 127 2.20 19.81 -5.63
CA TRP A 127 1.58 18.51 -5.88
C TRP A 127 2.19 17.33 -5.11
N PRO A 128 3.52 17.21 -4.96
CA PRO A 128 4.13 16.19 -4.11
C PRO A 128 3.71 16.31 -2.63
N ALA A 129 3.61 17.53 -2.09
CA ALA A 129 3.13 17.74 -0.72
C ALA A 129 1.67 17.32 -0.56
N PHE A 130 0.81 17.70 -1.51
CA PHE A 130 -0.59 17.27 -1.52
C PHE A 130 -0.71 15.73 -1.63
N THR A 131 0.12 15.12 -2.48
CA THR A 131 0.16 13.66 -2.66
C THR A 131 0.59 12.96 -1.38
N GLY A 132 1.68 13.40 -0.75
CA GLY A 132 2.16 12.85 0.52
C GLY A 132 1.16 13.07 1.67
N LEU A 133 0.46 14.20 1.69
CA LEU A 133 -0.63 14.46 2.64
C LEU A 133 -1.78 13.47 2.46
N MET A 134 -2.28 13.31 1.24
CA MET A 134 -3.37 12.39 0.94
C MET A 134 -2.98 10.93 1.22
N LEU A 135 -1.77 10.54 0.82
CA LEU A 135 -1.25 9.19 1.06
C LEU A 135 -1.09 8.94 2.56
N GLY A 136 -0.50 9.88 3.29
CA GLY A 136 -0.35 9.80 4.74
C GLY A 136 -1.68 9.69 5.49
N LEU A 137 -2.67 10.50 5.12
CA LEU A 137 -4.02 10.41 5.69
C LEU A 137 -4.71 9.08 5.36
N ALA A 138 -4.58 8.58 4.13
CA ALA A 138 -5.13 7.29 3.74
C ALA A 138 -4.51 6.14 4.54
N ILE A 139 -3.19 6.16 4.73
CA ILE A 139 -2.47 5.16 5.54
C ILE A 139 -2.84 5.27 7.02
N ALA A 140 -2.90 6.48 7.57
CA ALA A 140 -3.32 6.70 8.95
C ALA A 140 -4.76 6.24 9.20
N TYR A 141 -5.67 6.51 8.26
CA TYR A 141 -7.05 5.99 8.30
C TYR A 141 -7.08 4.46 8.26
N LEU A 142 -6.28 3.84 7.39
CA LEU A 142 -6.13 2.38 7.34
C LEU A 142 -5.57 1.83 8.66
N GLY A 143 -4.59 2.53 9.25
CA GLY A 143 -4.02 2.24 10.56
C GLY A 143 -5.03 2.33 11.70
N ALA A 144 -5.92 3.33 11.68
CA ALA A 144 -7.01 3.47 12.65
C ALA A 144 -8.05 2.37 12.49
N ARG A 145 -8.44 2.05 11.25
CA ARG A 145 -9.44 1.03 10.93
C ARG A 145 -8.96 -0.37 11.28
N ILE A 146 -7.72 -0.70 10.94
CA ILE A 146 -7.12 -2.00 11.23
C ILE A 146 -6.61 -2.01 12.68
N GLY A 147 -6.29 -0.88 13.28
CA GLY A 147 -5.78 -0.77 14.65
C GLY A 147 -4.29 -1.15 14.78
N LEU A 148 -3.47 -0.75 13.81
CA LEU A 148 -2.03 -0.96 13.80
C LEU A 148 -1.31 0.38 13.99
N LYS A 149 -0.67 0.57 15.15
CA LYS A 149 0.02 1.83 15.49
C LYS A 149 1.12 2.21 14.47
N ARG A 150 1.80 1.21 13.90
CA ARG A 150 2.88 1.43 12.92
C ARG A 150 2.43 2.14 11.63
N PHE A 151 1.17 1.99 11.23
CA PHE A 151 0.65 2.70 10.06
C PHE A 151 0.57 4.21 10.27
N PHE A 152 0.42 4.69 11.52
CA PHE A 152 0.49 6.13 11.79
C PHE A 152 1.91 6.67 11.59
N ALA A 153 2.94 5.89 11.96
CA ALA A 153 4.33 6.27 11.74
C ALA A 153 4.66 6.35 10.23
N VAL A 154 4.21 5.36 9.45
CA VAL A 154 4.34 5.36 8.00
C VAL A 154 3.54 6.50 7.36
N GLY A 155 2.32 6.75 7.83
CA GLY A 155 1.50 7.86 7.33
C GLY A 155 2.15 9.23 7.60
N PHE A 156 2.71 9.43 8.79
CA PHE A 156 3.46 10.64 9.13
C PHE A 156 4.73 10.77 8.29
N PHE A 157 5.48 9.67 8.09
CA PHE A 157 6.63 9.65 7.19
C PHE A 157 6.24 10.09 5.77
N SER A 158 5.10 9.64 5.26
CA SER A 158 4.61 10.02 3.93
C SER A 158 4.31 11.51 3.80
N MET A 159 3.68 12.09 4.84
CA MET A 159 3.42 13.54 4.90
C MET A 159 4.72 14.34 4.90
N LEU A 160 5.68 13.94 5.73
CA LEU A 160 7.01 14.56 5.78
C LEU A 160 7.72 14.44 4.44
N LEU A 161 7.70 13.26 3.83
CA LEU A 161 8.34 13.00 2.55
C LEU A 161 7.75 13.90 1.45
N GLY A 162 6.42 14.03 1.38
CA GLY A 162 5.77 14.95 0.45
C GLY A 162 6.18 16.40 0.66
N ALA A 163 6.27 16.86 1.93
CA ALA A 163 6.71 18.21 2.26
C ALA A 163 8.18 18.45 1.89
N VAL A 164 9.06 17.49 2.17
CA VAL A 164 10.49 17.56 1.81
C VAL A 164 10.66 17.60 0.29
N VAL A 165 9.95 16.75 -0.45
CA VAL A 165 10.02 16.74 -1.93
C VAL A 165 9.49 18.04 -2.52
N CYS A 166 8.40 18.60 -1.96
CA CYS A 166 7.88 19.91 -2.34
C CYS A 166 8.92 21.02 -2.12
N TRP A 167 9.62 20.99 -0.98
CA TRP A 167 10.64 21.97 -0.65
C TRP A 167 11.88 21.86 -1.55
N LEU A 168 12.33 20.63 -1.85
CA LEU A 168 13.46 20.38 -2.75
C LEU A 168 13.14 20.74 -4.21
N ASN A 169 11.86 20.70 -4.58
CA ASN A 169 11.36 21.03 -5.92
C ASN A 169 12.18 20.41 -7.07
N PRO A 170 12.37 19.08 -7.10
CA PRO A 170 13.13 18.45 -8.18
C PRO A 170 12.34 18.49 -9.51
N PRO A 171 13.02 18.51 -10.66
CA PRO A 171 12.35 18.58 -11.95
C PRO A 171 11.53 17.32 -12.25
N TYR A 172 10.40 17.47 -12.92
CA TYR A 172 9.55 16.33 -13.32
C TYR A 172 10.34 15.34 -14.21
N PRO A 173 10.39 14.03 -13.89
CA PRO A 173 9.45 13.25 -13.08
C PRO A 173 9.97 12.84 -11.68
N TRP A 174 11.11 13.37 -11.26
CA TRP A 174 11.81 12.98 -10.04
C TRP A 174 11.02 13.13 -8.73
N PRO A 175 10.13 14.13 -8.54
CA PRO A 175 9.33 14.23 -7.31
C PRO A 175 8.59 12.94 -6.97
N TYR A 176 7.92 12.35 -7.96
CA TYR A 176 7.11 11.14 -7.76
C TYR A 176 7.98 9.88 -7.68
N SER A 177 9.14 9.87 -8.33
CA SER A 177 10.12 8.80 -8.15
C SER A 177 10.63 8.74 -6.71
N LEU A 178 11.00 9.89 -6.14
CA LEU A 178 11.45 9.98 -4.75
C LEU A 178 10.32 9.64 -3.78
N LEU A 179 9.13 10.20 -4.00
CA LEU A 179 7.97 9.97 -3.13
C LEU A 179 7.60 8.49 -3.10
N PHE A 180 7.29 7.88 -4.25
CA PHE A 180 6.88 6.48 -4.29
C PHE A 180 8.06 5.52 -4.04
N GLY A 181 9.27 5.86 -4.45
CA GLY A 181 10.45 5.04 -4.20
C GLY A 181 10.76 4.91 -2.72
N LEU A 182 10.88 6.04 -2.01
CA LEU A 182 11.20 6.05 -0.59
C LEU A 182 10.03 5.54 0.26
N GLU A 183 8.78 5.85 -0.11
CA GLU A 183 7.60 5.28 0.54
C GLU A 183 7.58 3.75 0.41
N GLY A 184 7.79 3.22 -0.81
CA GLY A 184 7.84 1.78 -1.05
C GLY A 184 8.94 1.09 -0.26
N LEU A 185 10.13 1.69 -0.19
CA LEU A 185 11.23 1.19 0.64
C LEU A 185 10.88 1.20 2.13
N ALA A 186 10.27 2.29 2.64
CA ALA A 186 9.85 2.38 4.04
C ALA A 186 8.85 1.27 4.42
N TRP A 187 7.89 0.98 3.54
CA TRP A 187 6.94 -0.13 3.71
C TRP A 187 7.63 -1.50 3.71
N ILE A 188 8.57 -1.73 2.79
CA ILE A 188 9.33 -2.99 2.72
C ILE A 188 10.16 -3.18 3.99
N VAL A 189 10.88 -2.14 4.45
CA VAL A 189 11.69 -2.20 5.67
C VAL A 189 10.80 -2.45 6.89
N CYS A 190 9.68 -1.72 7.02
CA CYS A 190 8.73 -1.93 8.11
C CYS A 190 8.19 -3.38 8.11
N GLY A 191 7.74 -3.86 6.96
CA GLY A 191 7.23 -5.23 6.81
C GLY A 191 8.29 -6.29 7.09
N ALA A 192 9.54 -6.07 6.65
CA ALA A 192 10.65 -7.00 6.90
C ALA A 192 11.04 -7.06 8.38
N LEU A 193 11.04 -5.92 9.09
CA LEU A 193 11.27 -5.88 10.54
C LEU A 193 10.17 -6.62 11.30
N VAL A 194 8.91 -6.44 10.89
CA VAL A 194 7.77 -7.15 11.46
C VAL A 194 7.87 -8.65 11.20
N LEU A 195 8.20 -9.06 9.97
CA LEU A 195 8.38 -10.47 9.62
C LEU A 195 9.51 -11.10 10.42
N ARG A 196 10.65 -10.42 10.54
CA ARG A 196 11.78 -10.88 11.35
C ARG A 196 11.36 -11.04 12.82
N HIS A 197 10.71 -10.04 13.40
CA HIS A 197 10.23 -10.12 14.77
C HIS A 197 9.22 -11.26 14.96
N TYR A 198 8.31 -11.45 14.00
CA TYR A 198 7.33 -12.52 14.00
C TYR A 198 7.98 -13.90 13.96
N LEU A 199 8.96 -14.12 13.07
CA LEU A 199 9.68 -15.39 12.94
C LEU A 199 10.54 -15.73 14.16
N LEU A 200 11.04 -14.71 14.87
CA LEU A 200 11.80 -14.89 16.11
C LEU A 200 10.89 -15.16 17.31
N SER A 201 9.68 -14.59 17.32
CA SER A 201 8.76 -14.68 18.46
C SER A 201 7.80 -15.86 18.38
N THR A 202 7.65 -16.48 17.20
CA THR A 202 6.77 -17.64 16.99
C THR A 202 7.58 -18.89 16.67
N ARG A 203 7.39 -19.96 17.44
CA ARG A 203 7.95 -21.27 17.12
C ARG A 203 6.98 -22.02 16.17
N PRO A 204 7.48 -22.81 15.21
CA PRO A 204 6.63 -23.73 14.48
C PRO A 204 5.95 -24.70 15.43
N LEU A 205 4.69 -25.05 15.16
CA LEU A 205 4.01 -26.12 15.86
C LEU A 205 4.72 -27.41 15.48
N ASP A 206 5.36 -28.07 16.45
CA ASP A 206 5.96 -29.39 16.24
C ASP A 206 4.86 -30.36 15.80
N ALA A 207 5.04 -31.02 14.65
CA ALA A 207 4.10 -31.97 14.07
C ALA A 207 3.96 -33.29 14.88
N GLY A 208 4.32 -33.29 16.18
CA GLY A 208 4.46 -34.48 17.01
C GLY A 208 3.62 -34.52 18.29
N ASN A 209 2.86 -33.48 18.64
CA ASN A 209 2.02 -33.48 19.86
C ASN A 209 0.51 -33.42 19.54
N SER A 210 0.07 -34.21 18.56
CA SER A 210 -1.36 -34.43 18.30
C SER A 210 -1.87 -35.79 18.81
N ASP A 211 -1.08 -36.50 19.62
CA ASP A 211 -1.47 -37.74 20.27
C ASP A 211 -1.19 -37.64 21.78
N GLU A 212 -2.15 -37.08 22.52
CA GLU A 212 -2.43 -37.40 23.95
C GLU A 212 -3.84 -36.92 24.32
#